data_AF-A0A9C7SDH9-F1
#
_entry.id   AF-A0A9C7SDH9-F1
#
_cell.length_a   1.000
_cell.length_b   1.000
_cell.length_c   1.000
_cell.angle_alpha   90.00
_cell.angle_beta   90.00
_cell.angle_gamma   90.00
#
_symmetry.space_group_name_H-M   'P 1'
#
loop_
_entity.id
_entity.type
_entity.pdbx_description
1 polymer ?
#
loop_
_entity_poly.entity_id
_entity_poly.type
_entity_poly.pdbx_seq_one_letter_code
_entity_poly.pdbx_strand_id
1 'polypeptide(L)'
;MTGRFDDTLIIISGCQSLNTLDLAQAFVERGASAVVGWDDWVDLTHNDKATLYLLFALSVERLTIKEAVEETMAQIGPDPTYKSVLTYYPPERGNETLWTISP
;
A
#
# COMPACT_ATOMS: atom_id res chain seq x y z
N MET A 1 -16.96 -12.87 0.99
CA MET A 1 -16.10 -12.93 2.19
C MET A 1 -16.96 -12.71 3.43
N THR A 2 -16.68 -13.40 4.53
CA THR A 2 -17.30 -13.19 5.86
C THR A 2 -16.21 -12.70 6.81
N GLY A 3 -16.43 -11.58 7.52
CA GLY A 3 -15.39 -10.93 8.35
C GLY A 3 -15.23 -9.43 8.05
N ARG A 4 -14.65 -8.70 9.01
CA ARG A 4 -14.31 -7.27 8.93
C ARG A 4 -12.79 -7.11 8.94
N PHE A 5 -12.32 -5.99 8.43
CA PHE A 5 -10.92 -5.55 8.45
C PHE A 5 -10.81 -4.20 9.15
N ASP A 6 -11.64 -3.98 10.17
CA ASP A 6 -11.61 -2.74 10.93
C ASP A 6 -10.17 -2.47 11.39
N ASP A 7 -9.72 -1.23 11.31
CA ASP A 7 -8.43 -0.83 11.88
C ASP A 7 -7.24 -1.61 11.28
N THR A 8 -7.28 -1.83 9.95
CA THR A 8 -6.28 -2.63 9.22
C THR A 8 -5.79 -1.90 7.97
N LEU A 9 -4.47 -1.79 7.83
CA LEU A 9 -3.81 -1.50 6.54
C LEU A 9 -3.59 -2.81 5.77
N ILE A 10 -4.09 -2.90 4.54
CA ILE A 10 -3.86 -4.05 3.66
C ILE A 10 -2.79 -3.69 2.65
N ILE A 11 -1.78 -4.55 2.51
CA ILE A 11 -0.73 -4.40 1.49
C ILE A 11 -0.87 -5.57 0.51
N ILE A 12 -1.20 -5.26 -0.75
CA ILE A 12 -1.32 -6.26 -1.81
C ILE A 12 -0.10 -6.15 -2.72
N SER A 13 0.93 -6.92 -2.34
CA SER A 13 2.21 -7.02 -3.04
C SER A 13 2.06 -7.93 -4.27
N GLY A 14 1.66 -7.34 -5.40
CA GLY A 14 1.46 -8.06 -6.64
C GLY A 14 0.96 -7.18 -7.78
N CYS A 15 1.04 -7.70 -9.01
CA CYS A 15 0.65 -6.97 -10.22
C CYS A 15 -0.79 -6.49 -10.17
N GLN A 16 -1.01 -5.26 -10.66
CA GLN A 16 -2.33 -4.67 -10.88
C GLN A 16 -3.22 -4.61 -9.62
N SER A 17 -2.63 -4.65 -8.43
CA SER A 17 -3.38 -4.68 -7.18
C SER A 17 -4.18 -3.41 -6.89
N LEU A 18 -3.86 -2.31 -7.57
CA LEU A 18 -4.60 -1.04 -7.60
C LEU A 18 -4.81 -0.48 -9.01
N ASN A 19 -4.70 -1.32 -10.07
CA ASN A 19 -5.05 -0.89 -11.44
C ASN A 19 -6.54 -0.52 -11.55
N THR A 20 -7.38 -1.29 -10.85
CA THR A 20 -8.79 -0.98 -10.62
C THR A 20 -9.05 -0.89 -9.13
N LEU A 21 -10.04 -0.09 -8.74
CA LEU A 21 -10.32 0.16 -7.32
C LEU A 21 -11.31 -0.83 -6.72
N ASP A 22 -11.97 -1.69 -7.50
CA ASP A 22 -13.04 -2.58 -7.02
C ASP A 22 -12.60 -3.45 -5.83
N LEU A 23 -11.39 -4.03 -5.89
CA LEU A 23 -10.86 -4.84 -4.80
C LEU A 23 -10.54 -3.99 -3.56
N ALA A 24 -9.91 -2.83 -3.76
CA ALA A 24 -9.56 -1.93 -2.66
C ALA A 24 -10.82 -1.35 -1.97
N GLN A 25 -11.82 -0.96 -2.77
CA GLN A 25 -13.13 -0.52 -2.29
C GLN A 25 -13.81 -1.61 -1.50
N ALA A 26 -13.84 -2.85 -2.00
CA ALA A 26 -14.41 -3.98 -1.28
C ALA A 26 -13.73 -4.23 0.07
N PHE A 27 -12.41 -3.99 0.21
CA PHE A 27 -11.72 -4.07 1.49
C PHE A 27 -12.09 -2.91 2.43
N VAL A 28 -12.12 -1.67 1.91
CA VAL A 28 -12.47 -0.47 2.68
C VAL A 28 -13.92 -0.52 3.18
N GLU A 29 -14.87 -0.96 2.35
CA GLU A 29 -16.27 -1.20 2.75
C GLU A 29 -16.40 -2.22 3.89
N ARG A 30 -15.41 -3.11 4.03
CA ARG A 30 -15.31 -4.10 5.11
C ARG A 30 -14.52 -3.62 6.33
N GLY A 31 -14.10 -2.37 6.36
CA GLY A 31 -13.46 -1.75 7.52
C GLY A 31 -11.97 -1.46 7.35
N ALA A 32 -11.32 -1.92 6.27
CA ALA A 32 -9.92 -1.64 6.05
C ALA A 32 -9.68 -0.12 6.01
N SER A 33 -8.67 0.35 6.72
CA SER A 33 -8.37 1.77 6.82
C SER A 33 -7.77 2.28 5.52
N ALA A 34 -6.89 1.48 4.91
CA ALA A 34 -6.40 1.70 3.55
C ALA A 34 -5.88 0.42 2.91
N VAL A 35 -5.64 0.47 1.60
CA VAL A 35 -5.02 -0.57 0.78
C VAL A 35 -3.85 0.05 0.02
N VAL A 36 -2.68 -0.58 0.08
CA VAL A 36 -1.47 -0.22 -0.68
C VAL A 36 -1.22 -1.27 -1.75
N GLY A 37 -0.84 -0.84 -2.96
CA GLY A 37 -0.63 -1.73 -4.09
C GLY A 37 -0.06 -1.03 -5.33
N TRP A 38 0.06 -1.77 -6.43
CA TRP A 38 0.62 -1.32 -7.69
C TRP A 38 -0.47 -1.00 -8.70
N ASP A 39 -0.33 0.11 -9.41
CA ASP A 39 -1.29 0.52 -10.45
C ASP A 39 -1.17 -0.29 -11.74
N ASP A 40 -0.10 -1.04 -11.93
CA ASP A 40 0.04 -1.98 -13.04
C ASP A 40 0.98 -3.18 -12.73
N TRP A 41 1.50 -3.84 -13.76
CA TRP A 41 2.44 -4.95 -13.66
C TRP A 41 3.73 -4.54 -12.93
N VAL A 42 4.30 -5.44 -12.14
CA VAL A 42 5.55 -5.22 -11.42
C VAL A 42 6.41 -6.48 -11.50
N ASP A 43 7.72 -6.31 -11.69
CA ASP A 43 8.69 -7.40 -11.59
C ASP A 43 8.74 -7.97 -10.17
N LEU A 44 8.90 -9.28 -10.05
CA LEU A 44 8.90 -9.97 -8.76
C LEU A 44 9.99 -9.43 -7.81
N THR A 45 11.21 -9.24 -8.31
CA THR A 45 12.34 -8.77 -7.49
C THR A 45 12.17 -7.30 -7.11
N HIS A 46 11.60 -6.49 -8.01
CA HIS A 46 11.31 -5.08 -7.73
C HIS A 46 10.20 -4.93 -6.68
N ASN A 47 9.13 -5.72 -6.82
CA ASN A 47 8.03 -5.79 -5.88
C ASN A 47 8.49 -6.15 -4.46
N ASP A 48 9.34 -7.16 -4.32
CA ASP A 48 9.85 -7.59 -3.01
C ASP A 48 10.70 -6.50 -2.34
N LYS A 49 11.55 -5.81 -3.11
CA LYS A 49 12.36 -4.69 -2.60
C LYS A 49 11.51 -3.52 -2.13
N ALA A 50 10.53 -3.11 -2.95
CA ALA A 50 9.60 -2.04 -2.60
C ALA A 50 8.77 -2.41 -1.37
N THR A 51 8.28 -3.65 -1.29
CA THR A 51 7.48 -4.13 -0.15
C THR A 51 8.32 -4.14 1.13
N LEU A 52 9.58 -4.58 1.08
CA LEU A 52 10.47 -4.56 2.25
C LEU A 52 10.76 -3.13 2.73
N TYR A 53 11.02 -2.20 1.81
CA TYR A 53 11.26 -0.80 2.15
C TYR A 53 9.99 -0.14 2.72
N LEU A 54 8.82 -0.38 2.11
CA LEU A 54 7.53 0.09 2.61
C LEU A 54 7.29 -0.37 4.06
N LEU A 55 7.54 -1.65 4.35
CA LEU A 55 7.40 -2.19 5.71
C LEU A 55 8.36 -1.51 6.69
N PHE A 56 9.61 -1.23 6.28
CA PHE A 56 10.56 -0.48 7.10
C PHE A 56 10.06 0.95 7.39
N ALA A 57 9.63 1.68 6.36
CA ALA A 57 9.10 3.04 6.48
C ALA A 57 7.87 3.11 7.42
N LEU A 58 6.93 2.18 7.26
CA LEU A 58 5.71 2.12 8.08
C LEU A 58 5.98 1.70 9.54
N SER A 59 6.85 0.70 9.76
CA SER A 59 7.00 0.06 11.07
C SER A 59 8.18 0.59 11.89
N VAL A 60 9.32 0.87 11.25
CA VAL A 60 10.54 1.32 11.94
C VAL A 60 10.58 2.84 11.98
N GLU A 61 10.38 3.49 10.84
CA GLU A 61 10.38 4.96 10.74
C GLU A 61 9.05 5.59 11.20
N ARG A 62 7.98 4.77 11.26
CA ARG A 62 6.64 5.16 11.73
C ARG A 62 6.02 6.28 10.91
N LEU A 63 6.35 6.33 9.62
CA LEU A 63 5.80 7.28 8.69
C LEU A 63 4.30 7.06 8.49
N THR A 64 3.60 8.11 8.08
CA THR A 64 2.22 7.98 7.60
C THR A 64 2.16 7.12 6.34
N ILE A 65 0.99 6.59 5.98
CA ILE A 65 0.80 5.80 4.75
C ILE A 65 1.31 6.57 3.54
N LYS A 66 0.96 7.85 3.45
CA LYS A 66 1.39 8.72 2.35
C LYS A 66 2.92 8.86 2.31
N GLU A 67 3.53 9.25 3.43
CA GLU A 67 4.98 9.44 3.52
C GLU A 67 5.72 8.13 3.24
N ALA A 68 5.25 6.98 3.75
CA ALA A 68 5.87 5.69 3.50
C ALA A 68 5.82 5.29 2.03
N VAL A 69 4.71 5.53 1.33
CA VAL A 69 4.61 5.29 -0.12
C VAL A 69 5.50 6.27 -0.88
N GLU A 70 5.50 7.55 -0.54
CA GLU A 70 6.35 8.57 -1.18
C GLU A 70 7.85 8.26 -0.99
N GLU A 71 8.28 7.89 0.21
CA GLU A 71 9.68 7.50 0.49
C GLU A 71 10.05 6.19 -0.21
N THR A 72 9.15 5.20 -0.25
CA THR A 72 9.38 3.96 -1.02
C THR A 72 9.58 4.28 -2.51
N MET A 73 8.75 5.17 -3.06
CA MET A 73 8.88 5.61 -4.45
C MET A 73 10.09 6.51 -4.69
N ALA A 74 10.58 7.24 -3.69
CA ALA A 74 11.82 8.01 -3.78
C ALA A 74 13.07 7.13 -3.75
N GLN A 75 13.11 6.10 -2.89
CA GLN A 75 14.27 5.23 -2.73
C GLN A 75 14.35 4.07 -3.73
N ILE A 76 13.21 3.43 -4.02
CA ILE A 76 13.15 2.25 -4.90
C ILE A 76 12.71 2.62 -6.31
N GLY A 77 11.77 3.57 -6.44
CA GLY A 77 11.27 4.04 -7.72
C GLY A 77 10.21 3.15 -8.38
N PRO A 78 9.64 3.60 -9.51
CA PRO A 78 8.70 2.81 -10.32
C PRO A 78 9.33 1.52 -10.82
N ASP A 79 8.50 0.55 -11.18
CA ASP A 79 8.98 -0.65 -11.86
C ASP A 79 9.80 -0.27 -13.11
N PRO A 80 11.02 -0.80 -13.29
CA PRO A 80 11.88 -0.38 -14.39
C PRO A 80 11.37 -0.81 -15.77
N THR A 81 10.54 -1.86 -15.85
CA THR A 81 10.04 -2.44 -17.10
C THR A 81 8.67 -1.88 -17.46
N TYR A 82 7.71 -1.98 -16.55
CA TYR A 82 6.31 -1.65 -16.74
C TYR A 82 5.97 -0.21 -16.32
N LYS A 83 6.88 0.49 -15.62
CA LYS A 83 6.70 1.86 -15.11
C LYS A 83 5.56 2.02 -14.09
N SER A 84 5.04 0.90 -13.58
CA SER A 84 4.07 0.82 -12.49
C SER A 84 4.58 1.52 -11.25
N VAL A 85 3.69 2.20 -10.54
CA VAL A 85 3.99 2.92 -9.29
C VAL A 85 3.23 2.33 -8.13
N LEU A 86 3.88 2.35 -6.96
CA LEU A 86 3.24 1.98 -5.71
C LEU A 86 2.36 3.16 -5.25
N THR A 87 1.11 2.87 -4.89
CA THR A 87 0.12 3.85 -4.47
C THR A 87 -0.80 3.27 -3.40
N TYR A 88 -1.78 4.05 -2.93
CA TYR A 88 -2.73 3.64 -1.90
C TYR A 88 -4.13 4.19 -2.13
N TYR A 89 -5.11 3.53 -1.51
CA TYR A 89 -6.51 3.93 -1.50
C TYR A 89 -7.14 3.70 -0.11
N PRO A 90 -7.99 4.62 0.41
CA PRO A 90 -8.39 5.86 -0.22
C PRO A 90 -7.43 7.03 0.14
N PRO A 91 -7.33 8.07 -0.70
CA PRO A 91 -6.34 9.13 -0.54
C PRO A 91 -6.49 9.93 0.78
N GLU A 92 -7.71 10.09 1.29
CA GLU A 92 -7.99 10.80 2.54
C GLU A 92 -7.40 10.12 3.79
N ARG A 93 -7.00 8.85 3.69
CA ARG A 93 -6.40 8.07 4.78
C ARG A 93 -4.87 8.17 4.81
N GLY A 94 -4.28 8.93 3.90
CA GLY A 94 -2.83 9.05 3.75
C GLY A 94 -2.08 9.51 5.01
N ASN A 95 -2.73 10.27 5.89
CA ASN A 95 -2.11 10.79 7.13
C ASN A 95 -2.14 9.81 8.31
N GLU A 96 -2.69 8.60 8.13
CA GLU A 96 -2.70 7.58 9.18
C GLU A 96 -1.35 6.84 9.25
N THR A 97 -1.02 6.33 10.42
CA THR A 97 0.17 5.49 10.68
C THR A 97 -0.27 4.11 11.15
N LEU A 98 0.59 3.07 11.04
CA LEU A 98 0.28 1.74 11.61
C LEU A 98 -0.09 1.76 13.10
N TRP A 99 0.34 2.79 13.82
CA TRP A 99 0.17 2.93 15.27
C TRP A 99 -1.10 3.70 15.64
N THR A 100 -1.63 4.52 14.74
CA THR A 100 -2.91 5.23 14.92
C THR A 100 -4.09 4.44 14.40
N ILE A 101 -3.82 3.45 13.54
CA ILE A 101 -4.84 2.55 13.00
C ILE A 101 -5.16 1.44 14.02
N SER A 102 -4.34 1.22 15.06
CA SER A 102 -4.63 0.25 16.13
C SER A 102 -5.35 0.90 17.33
N PRO A 103 -6.29 0.21 18.01
CA PRO A 103 -7.01 0.72 19.18
C PRO A 103 -6.14 0.94 20.43
#